data_AF-A0A961FK84-F1
#
_entry.id   AF-A0A961FK84-F1
#
_cell.length_a   1.000
_cell.length_b   1.000
_cell.length_c   1.000
_cell.angle_alpha   90.00
_cell.angle_beta   90.00
_cell.angle_gamma   90.00
#
_symmetry.space_group_name_H-M   'P 1'
#
loop_
_entity.id
_entity.type
_entity.pdbx_description
1 polymer ?
#
loop_
_entity_poly.entity_id
_entity_poly.type
_entity_poly.pdbx_seq_one_letter_code
_entity_poly.pdbx_strand_id
1 'polypeptide(L)'
;MQPPHPTTRRHTLTLLASSLLLPRHQTRADEVIAPKVCDIHQHTHYHGRTDEHLISHQRAMGIHRSILLPAGTPMQTASTHDGKSNGLAAQCGTTA
;
A
#
# COMPACT_ATOMS: atom_id res chain seq x y z
N MET A 1 -49.13 23.30 17.02
CA MET A 1 -47.94 22.41 17.08
C MET A 1 -46.73 23.23 16.70
N GLN A 2 -45.77 23.37 17.59
CA GLN A 2 -44.60 24.24 17.46
C GLN A 2 -43.39 23.41 16.98
N PRO A 3 -42.55 23.89 16.06
CA PRO A 3 -41.38 23.12 15.59
C PRO A 3 -40.33 22.97 16.70
N PRO A 4 -39.50 21.91 16.68
CA PRO A 4 -38.49 21.67 17.70
C PRO A 4 -37.39 22.75 17.67
N HIS A 5 -37.00 23.21 18.85
CA HIS A 5 -35.91 24.16 19.06
C HIS A 5 -34.55 23.61 18.61
N PRO A 6 -33.63 24.48 18.13
CA PRO A 6 -32.34 24.07 17.58
C PRO A 6 -31.41 23.52 18.67
N THR A 7 -30.88 22.32 18.47
CA THR A 7 -29.86 21.75 19.35
C THR A 7 -28.53 22.49 19.15
N THR A 8 -28.20 23.35 20.10
CA THR A 8 -26.94 24.10 20.18
C THR A 8 -25.74 23.15 20.26
N ARG A 9 -24.93 23.16 19.20
CA ARG A 9 -23.56 22.62 19.21
C ARG A 9 -22.73 23.47 20.17
N ARG A 10 -22.23 22.86 21.27
CA ARG A 10 -21.01 23.18 22.04
C ARG A 10 -21.22 22.77 23.50
N HIS A 11 -20.75 21.59 23.87
CA HIS A 11 -20.50 21.24 25.26
C HIS A 11 -19.03 20.83 25.41
N THR A 12 -18.25 21.87 25.75
CA THR A 12 -17.14 21.93 26.72
C THR A 12 -16.14 20.75 26.80
N LEU A 13 -14.94 21.06 26.32
CA LEU A 13 -13.65 20.42 26.61
C LEU A 13 -13.35 20.46 28.13
N THR A 14 -12.94 19.33 28.72
CA THR A 14 -12.40 19.26 30.09
C THR A 14 -11.08 18.48 30.08
N LEU A 15 -10.06 19.12 30.69
CA LEU A 15 -8.66 18.73 30.83
C LEU A 15 -8.46 17.51 31.74
N LEU A 16 -7.50 16.62 31.39
CA LEU A 16 -6.67 15.90 32.37
C LEU A 16 -5.26 15.71 31.79
N ALA A 17 -4.29 16.43 32.35
CA ALA A 17 -2.87 16.34 32.08
C ALA A 17 -2.21 15.43 33.12
N SER A 18 -1.89 14.19 32.75
CA SER A 18 -1.05 13.27 33.54
C SER A 18 -0.48 12.18 32.63
N SER A 19 0.67 12.45 32.01
CA SER A 19 1.45 11.42 31.29
C SER A 19 2.93 11.78 31.21
N LEU A 20 3.56 12.01 32.35
CA LEU A 20 5.03 11.97 32.46
C LEU A 20 5.43 10.70 33.20
N LEU A 21 5.71 9.62 32.47
CA LEU A 21 6.75 8.61 32.76
C LEU A 21 6.80 7.56 31.63
N LEU A 22 6.90 8.00 30.37
CA LEU A 22 7.21 7.11 29.26
C LEU A 22 8.74 6.90 29.20
N PRO A 23 9.23 5.66 29.04
CA PRO A 23 10.65 5.45 28.73
C PRO A 23 10.99 6.23 27.46
N ARG A 24 12.04 7.05 27.53
CA ARG A 24 12.59 7.74 26.36
C ARG A 24 12.96 6.67 25.34
N HIS A 25 12.19 6.59 24.25
CA HIS A 25 12.58 5.83 23.08
C HIS A 25 13.89 6.44 22.58
N GLN A 26 15.02 5.80 22.90
CA GLN A 26 16.31 6.20 22.39
C GLN A 26 16.24 6.07 20.88
N THR A 27 16.24 7.20 20.19
CA THR A 27 16.51 7.23 18.76
C THR A 27 17.92 6.67 18.61
N ARG A 28 18.01 5.41 18.17
CA ARG A 28 19.27 4.84 17.69
C ARG A 28 19.86 5.86 16.73
N ALA A 29 21.13 6.21 16.91
CA ALA A 29 21.83 7.09 15.99
C ALA A 29 21.58 6.58 14.57
N ASP A 30 20.99 7.43 13.73
CA ASP A 30 20.73 7.10 12.34
C ASP A 30 22.08 6.82 11.68
N GLU A 31 22.36 5.54 11.48
CA GLU A 31 23.31 5.14 10.46
C GLU A 31 22.80 5.77 9.16
N VAL A 32 23.65 6.51 8.45
CA VAL A 32 23.30 7.08 7.15
C VAL A 32 23.19 5.93 6.16
N ILE A 33 22.04 5.25 6.19
CA ILE A 33 21.70 4.21 5.24
C ILE A 33 21.39 4.94 3.95
N ALA A 34 22.23 4.74 2.94
CA ALA A 34 21.95 5.22 1.59
C ALA A 34 20.51 4.79 1.19
N PRO A 35 19.68 5.70 0.65
CA PRO A 35 18.30 5.39 0.34
C PRO A 35 18.24 4.21 -0.64
N LYS A 36 17.52 3.17 -0.25
CA LYS A 36 17.30 1.97 -1.06
C LYS A 36 15.98 2.07 -1.79
N VAL A 37 15.97 1.71 -3.08
CA VAL A 37 14.72 1.68 -3.86
C VAL A 37 13.98 0.38 -3.54
N CYS A 38 12.70 0.51 -3.18
CA CYS A 38 11.79 -0.60 -2.93
C CYS A 38 10.70 -0.61 -4.00
N ASP A 39 10.56 -1.72 -4.72
CA ASP A 39 9.48 -1.96 -5.67
C ASP A 39 8.29 -2.59 -4.93
N ILE A 40 7.22 -1.84 -4.76
CA ILE A 40 6.05 -2.26 -3.98
C ILE A 40 4.96 -2.94 -4.82
N HIS A 41 5.12 -3.02 -6.14
CA HIS A 41 4.12 -3.57 -7.02
C HIS A 41 4.78 -4.30 -8.18
N GLN A 42 5.14 -5.56 -7.94
CA GLN A 42 5.72 -6.39 -8.97
C GLN A 42 4.88 -7.64 -9.24
N HIS A 43 4.84 -8.05 -10.51
CA HIS A 43 4.26 -9.32 -10.94
C HIS A 43 5.28 -10.09 -11.77
N THR A 44 5.30 -11.41 -11.63
CA THR A 44 6.04 -12.28 -12.54
C THR A 44 5.31 -12.43 -13.86
N HIS A 45 6.07 -12.66 -14.93
CA HIS A 45 5.55 -12.89 -16.29
C HIS A 45 4.63 -11.79 -16.85
N TYR A 46 4.75 -10.56 -16.35
CA TYR A 46 4.06 -9.40 -16.93
C TYR A 46 4.30 -9.32 -18.43
N HIS A 47 3.23 -9.42 -19.22
CA HIS A 47 3.29 -9.55 -20.68
C HIS A 47 4.31 -10.59 -21.20
N GLY A 48 4.42 -11.75 -20.55
CA GLY A 48 5.28 -12.86 -20.98
C GLY A 48 6.77 -12.67 -20.71
N ARG A 49 7.15 -11.72 -19.85
CA ARG A 49 8.55 -11.50 -19.44
C ARG A 49 9.13 -12.73 -18.70
N THR A 50 10.36 -13.12 -19.02
CA THR A 50 11.06 -14.18 -18.26
C THR A 50 11.59 -13.66 -16.92
N ASP A 51 11.86 -14.57 -15.99
CA ASP A 51 12.41 -14.22 -14.69
C ASP A 51 13.79 -13.56 -14.80
N GLU A 52 14.62 -14.00 -15.76
CA GLU A 52 15.94 -13.40 -16.01
C GLU A 52 15.82 -11.94 -16.44
N HIS A 53 14.82 -11.63 -17.27
CA HIS A 53 14.57 -10.25 -17.69
C HIS A 53 14.01 -9.41 -16.53
N LEU A 54 13.14 -9.97 -15.68
CA LEU A 54 12.71 -9.28 -14.47
C LEU A 54 13.90 -8.96 -13.55
N ILE A 55 14.75 -9.94 -13.27
CA ILE A 55 15.92 -9.78 -12.39
C ILE A 55 16.93 -8.78 -12.98
N SER A 56 17.20 -8.84 -14.28
CA SER A 56 18.12 -7.91 -14.94
C SER A 56 17.60 -6.47 -14.87
N HIS A 57 16.31 -6.26 -15.08
CA HIS A 57 15.65 -4.97 -14.94
C HIS A 57 15.73 -4.43 -13.49
N GLN A 58 15.44 -5.26 -12.49
CA GLN A 58 15.51 -4.88 -11.06
C GLN A 58 16.93 -4.47 -10.66
N ARG A 59 17.95 -5.19 -11.12
CA ARG A 59 19.37 -4.87 -10.89
C ARG A 59 19.77 -3.56 -11.57
N ALA A 60 19.36 -3.35 -12.81
CA ALA A 60 19.66 -2.13 -13.56
C ALA A 60 19.06 -0.87 -12.91
N MET A 61 17.88 -1.00 -12.27
CA MET A 61 17.23 0.10 -11.53
C MET A 61 17.76 0.28 -10.10
N GLY A 62 18.65 -0.58 -9.62
CA GLY A 62 19.12 -0.53 -8.23
C GLY A 62 18.04 -0.87 -7.21
N ILE A 63 17.05 -1.69 -7.58
CA ILE A 63 16.01 -2.13 -6.65
C ILE A 63 16.63 -3.07 -5.62
N HIS A 64 16.46 -2.72 -4.34
CA HIS A 64 16.94 -3.51 -3.22
C HIS A 64 15.98 -4.63 -2.84
N ARG A 65 14.68 -4.37 -2.96
CA ARG A 65 13.61 -5.28 -2.55
C ARG A 65 12.39 -5.07 -3.45
N SER A 66 11.79 -6.16 -3.89
CA SER A 66 10.53 -6.15 -4.62
C SER A 66 9.48 -6.96 -3.85
N ILE A 67 8.26 -6.45 -3.78
CA ILE A 67 7.09 -7.16 -3.29
C ILE A 67 6.40 -7.78 -4.50
N LEU A 68 6.37 -9.12 -4.56
CA LEU A 68 5.58 -9.82 -5.56
C LEU A 68 4.12 -9.86 -5.11
N LEU A 69 3.24 -9.32 -5.96
CA LEU A 69 1.81 -9.39 -5.80
C LEU A 69 1.27 -10.59 -6.61
N PRO A 70 0.17 -11.21 -6.15
CA PRO A 70 -0.45 -12.29 -6.90
C PRO A 70 -1.03 -11.76 -8.22
N ALA A 71 -1.03 -12.62 -9.24
CA ALA A 71 -1.75 -12.35 -10.48
C ALA A 71 -3.26 -12.17 -10.20
N GLY A 72 -3.91 -11.38 -11.05
CA GLY A 72 -5.36 -11.18 -10.98
C GLY A 72 -6.14 -12.47 -11.20
N THR A 73 -7.32 -12.57 -10.59
CA THR A 73 -8.27 -13.66 -10.81
C THR A 73 -9.45 -13.18 -11.67
N PRO A 74 -10.09 -14.06 -12.46
CA PRO A 74 -11.29 -13.71 -13.18
C PRO A 74 -12.39 -13.25 -12.21
N MET A 75 -12.85 -12.01 -12.38
CA MET A 75 -13.94 -11.43 -11.60
C MET A 75 -14.85 -10.64 -12.53
N GLN A 76 -16.16 -10.84 -12.38
CA GLN A 76 -17.19 -10.17 -13.16
C GLN A 76 -18.24 -9.57 -12.21
N THR A 77 -18.01 -8.32 -11.85
CA THR A 77 -18.88 -7.50 -11.02
C THR A 77 -19.01 -6.11 -11.64
N ALA A 78 -19.99 -5.33 -11.19
CA ALA A 78 -20.12 -3.92 -11.59
C ALA A 78 -18.82 -3.11 -11.36
N SER A 79 -18.08 -3.40 -10.29
CA SER A 79 -16.80 -2.73 -10.00
C SER A 79 -15.65 -3.10 -10.95
N THR A 80 -15.81 -4.15 -11.77
CA THR A 80 -14.84 -4.57 -12.79
C THR A 80 -15.26 -4.20 -14.21
N HIS A 81 -16.24 -3.30 -14.38
CA HIS A 81 -16.88 -3.04 -15.68
C HIS A 81 -17.36 -4.34 -16.33
N ASP A 82 -18.13 -5.13 -15.58
CA ASP A 82 -18.68 -6.41 -16.03
C ASP A 82 -17.59 -7.34 -16.60
N GLY A 83 -16.41 -7.33 -15.98
CA GLY A 83 -15.27 -8.18 -16.32
C GLY A 83 -14.27 -7.58 -17.31
N LYS A 84 -14.55 -6.43 -17.94
CA LYS A 84 -13.64 -5.80 -18.92
C LYS A 84 -12.38 -5.21 -18.27
N SER A 85 -12.45 -4.85 -16.99
CA SER A 85 -11.37 -4.21 -16.22
C SER A 85 -10.98 -5.02 -14.99
N ASN A 86 -10.85 -6.35 -15.13
CA ASN A 86 -10.54 -7.28 -14.03
C ASN A 86 -9.03 -7.55 -13.81
N GLY A 87 -8.15 -6.80 -14.48
CA GLY A 87 -6.70 -6.92 -14.33
C GLY A 87 -6.05 -8.06 -15.12
N LEU A 88 -6.83 -8.94 -15.76
CA LEU A 88 -6.28 -10.05 -16.55
C LEU A 88 -5.52 -9.60 -17.82
N ALA A 89 -5.78 -8.38 -18.29
CA ALA A 89 -5.08 -7.79 -19.43
C ALA A 89 -3.57 -7.62 -19.21
N ALA A 90 -3.10 -7.57 -17.96
CA ALA A 90 -1.68 -7.53 -17.62
C ALA A 90 -0.95 -8.84 -17.93
N GLN A 91 -1.69 -9.95 -18.08
CA GLN A 91 -1.15 -11.28 -18.40
C GLN A 91 -0.07 -11.75 -17.40
N CYS A 92 -0.18 -11.31 -16.15
CA CYS A 92 0.68 -11.79 -15.06
C CYS A 92 0.38 -13.26 -14.76
N GLY A 93 1.40 -14.03 -14.38
CA GLY A 93 1.24 -15.45 -14.07
C GLY A 93 2.28 -15.95 -13.08
N THR A 94 2.03 -17.11 -12.49
CA THR A 94 2.90 -17.79 -11.52
C THR A 94 3.72 -18.94 -12.11
N THR A 95 3.61 -19.20 -13.42
CA THR A 95 4.33 -20.31 -14.07
C THR A 95 5.19 -19.79 -15.23
N ALA A 96 6.50 -20.03 -15.11
CA ALA A 96 7.46 -19.99 -16.21
C ALA A 96 7.28 -21.20 -17.12
#